data_AF-A0A8D4BJT6-F1
#
_entry.id   AF-A0A8D4BJT6-F1
#
_cell.length_a   1.000
_cell.length_b   1.000
_cell.length_c   1.000
_cell.angle_alpha   90.00
_cell.angle_beta   90.00
_cell.angle_gamma   90.00
#
_symmetry.space_group_name_H-M   'P 1'
#
loop_
_entity.id
_entity.type
_entity.pdbx_description
1 polymer ?
#
loop_
_entity_poly.entity_id
_entity_poly.type
_entity_poly.pdbx_seq_one_letter_code
_entity_poly.pdbx_strand_id
1 'polypeptide(L)'
;MKIVRTLLLILGIFIILFCIFGYIDYNGQKMELGAKQEKNIPSSINTDGGAITLSAVSKKYDKTQFGFFVIQNNSTHTLTIPYENTADHLKDGKWYKVVLNGLEFPDKTVTLKPGKSFKQDIATPNYKVGKYRFVQHFKDENGKEHVLAAPFEIVWPSLKNVLGQFD
;
A
#
# COMPACT_ATOMS: atom_id res chain seq x y z
N MET A 1 29.88 -11.90 38.74
CA MET A 1 30.45 -11.66 37.39
C MET A 1 29.61 -12.22 36.23
N LYS A 2 29.10 -13.46 36.26
CA LYS A 2 28.32 -14.03 35.13
C LYS A 2 27.04 -13.25 34.80
N ILE A 3 26.25 -12.87 35.82
CA ILE A 3 24.99 -12.12 35.65
C ILE A 3 25.20 -10.75 35.00
N VAL A 4 26.26 -10.02 35.39
CA VAL A 4 26.60 -8.70 34.86
C VAL A 4 27.00 -8.78 33.37
N ARG A 5 27.75 -9.83 32.98
CA ARG A 5 28.09 -10.10 31.58
C ARG A 5 26.86 -10.42 30.73
N THR A 6 25.93 -11.22 31.25
CA THR A 6 24.67 -11.55 30.55
C THR A 6 23.79 -10.32 30.36
N LEU A 7 23.70 -9.44 31.37
CA LEU A 7 22.96 -8.17 31.27
C LEU A 7 23.55 -7.21 30.24
N LEU A 8 24.87 -7.10 30.15
CA LEU A 8 25.55 -6.27 29.14
C LEU A 8 25.33 -6.79 27.72
N LEU A 9 25.31 -8.12 27.53
CA LEU A 9 24.99 -8.74 26.24
C LEU A 9 23.56 -8.47 25.80
N ILE A 10 22.59 -8.60 26.72
CA ILE A 10 21.18 -8.30 26.44
C ILE A 10 21.02 -6.82 26.09
N LEU A 11 21.63 -5.92 26.85
CA LEU A 11 21.58 -4.47 26.58
C LEU A 11 22.19 -4.14 25.21
N GLY A 12 23.33 -4.75 24.86
CA GLY A 12 23.96 -4.59 23.55
C GLY A 12 23.05 -5.03 22.40
N ILE A 13 22.33 -6.15 22.55
CA ILE A 13 21.35 -6.63 21.57
C ILE A 13 20.19 -5.64 21.44
N PHE A 14 19.66 -5.11 22.54
CA PHE A 14 18.59 -4.10 22.51
C PHE A 14 19.02 -2.81 21.81
N ILE A 15 20.25 -2.34 22.04
CA ILE A 15 20.80 -1.14 21.37
C ILE A 15 20.96 -1.39 19.87
N ILE A 16 21.50 -2.55 19.47
CA ILE A 16 21.66 -2.91 18.05
C ILE A 16 20.30 -3.00 17.36
N LEU A 17 19.31 -3.64 18.00
CA LEU A 17 17.95 -3.72 17.47
C LEU A 17 17.34 -2.31 17.34
N PHE A 18 17.47 -1.47 18.36
CA PHE A 18 16.96 -0.09 18.32
C PHE A 18 17.63 0.74 17.21
N CYS A 19 18.95 0.58 17.01
CA CYS A 19 19.67 1.24 15.93
C CYS A 19 19.25 0.73 14.54
N ILE A 20 19.02 -0.57 14.36
CA ILE A 20 18.56 -1.13 13.07
C ILE A 20 17.12 -0.68 12.77
N PHE A 21 16.21 -0.81 13.73
CA PHE A 21 14.81 -0.37 13.55
C PHE A 21 14.70 1.16 13.39
N GLY A 22 15.49 1.93 14.14
CA GLY A 22 15.54 3.39 14.03
C GLY A 22 16.19 3.87 12.73
N TYR A 23 17.22 3.20 12.22
CA TYR A 23 17.87 3.54 10.96
C TYR A 23 16.96 3.25 9.74
N ILE A 24 16.17 2.18 9.79
CA ILE A 24 15.14 1.86 8.77
C ILE A 24 14.05 2.95 8.75
N ASP A 25 13.75 3.60 9.87
CA ASP A 25 12.77 4.69 9.96
C ASP A 25 13.36 6.06 9.55
N TYR A 26 14.67 6.27 9.72
CA TYR A 26 15.32 7.58 9.51
C TYR A 26 15.72 7.88 8.05
N ASN A 27 16.10 6.86 7.26
CA ASN A 27 16.52 7.03 5.86
C ASN A 27 15.42 6.74 4.82
N GLY A 28 14.22 6.34 5.26
CA GLY A 28 13.08 6.08 4.38
C GLY A 28 12.41 7.37 3.92
N GLN A 29 12.01 7.43 2.66
CA GLN A 29 11.12 8.47 2.12
C GLN A 29 10.01 8.79 3.13
N LYS A 30 9.90 10.06 3.54
CA LYS A 30 8.98 10.46 4.61
C LYS A 30 7.55 10.39 4.10
N MET A 31 6.86 9.32 4.47
CA MET A 31 5.41 9.23 4.35
C MET A 31 4.75 10.29 5.22
N GLU A 32 3.99 11.17 4.58
CA GLU A 32 3.18 12.20 5.23
C GLU A 32 1.69 11.92 5.05
N LEU A 33 0.89 12.47 5.96
CA LEU A 33 -0.57 12.43 5.86
C LEU A 33 -1.05 13.74 5.24
N GLY A 34 -1.67 13.63 4.08
CA GLY A 34 -2.31 14.73 3.40
C GLY A 34 -3.76 14.93 3.85
N ALA A 35 -4.59 15.37 2.91
CA ALA A 35 -5.99 15.68 3.15
C ALA A 35 -6.79 14.47 3.66
N LYS A 36 -7.75 14.74 4.56
CA LYS A 36 -8.74 13.77 5.02
C LYS A 36 -9.60 13.29 3.85
N GLN A 37 -9.87 11.99 3.81
CA GLN A 37 -10.58 11.32 2.72
C GLN A 37 -11.96 10.81 3.14
N GLU A 38 -12.80 10.48 2.15
CA GLU A 38 -14.14 9.96 2.35
C GLU A 38 -14.13 8.63 3.10
N LYS A 39 -15.14 8.40 3.97
CA LYS A 39 -15.15 7.21 4.82
C LYS A 39 -15.45 5.93 4.06
N ASN A 40 -16.35 6.00 3.08
CA ASN A 40 -16.98 4.84 2.46
C ASN A 40 -16.76 4.86 0.94
N ILE A 41 -15.62 4.35 0.50
CA ILE A 41 -15.35 4.10 -0.91
C ILE A 41 -15.52 2.59 -1.14
N PRO A 42 -16.36 2.15 -2.09
CA PRO A 42 -16.60 0.72 -2.32
C PRO A 42 -15.40 0.05 -3.02
N SER A 43 -15.27 -1.26 -2.88
CA SER A 43 -14.29 -2.07 -3.62
C SER A 43 -14.79 -2.54 -4.99
N SER A 44 -16.08 -2.34 -5.27
CA SER A 44 -16.70 -2.68 -6.56
C SER A 44 -17.84 -1.76 -6.89
N ILE A 45 -18.06 -1.52 -8.18
CA ILE A 45 -19.26 -0.88 -8.71
C ILE A 45 -19.90 -1.78 -9.75
N ASN A 46 -21.23 -1.86 -9.70
CA ASN A 46 -22.01 -2.45 -10.78
C ASN A 46 -22.18 -1.42 -11.88
N THR A 47 -22.04 -1.86 -13.12
CA THR A 47 -22.24 -1.08 -14.33
C THR A 47 -23.20 -1.83 -15.23
N ASP A 48 -23.60 -1.20 -16.32
CA ASP A 48 -24.27 -1.92 -17.39
C ASP A 48 -23.33 -3.04 -17.89
N GLY A 49 -23.87 -4.24 -18.02
CA GLY A 49 -23.13 -5.41 -18.51
C GLY A 49 -22.12 -6.05 -17.54
N GLY A 50 -22.01 -5.63 -16.27
CA GLY A 50 -21.21 -6.35 -15.27
C GLY A 50 -20.72 -5.50 -14.09
N ALA A 51 -19.51 -5.77 -13.61
CA ALA A 51 -18.93 -5.08 -12.46
C ALA A 51 -17.46 -4.74 -12.66
N ILE A 52 -17.03 -3.62 -12.08
CA ILE A 52 -15.63 -3.23 -11.99
C ILE A 52 -15.20 -3.42 -10.54
N THR A 53 -14.10 -4.12 -10.31
CA THR A 53 -13.62 -4.42 -8.96
C THR A 53 -12.17 -3.99 -8.78
N LEU A 54 -11.84 -3.57 -7.56
CA LEU A 54 -10.48 -3.31 -7.11
C LEU A 54 -10.20 -4.25 -5.93
N SER A 55 -9.07 -4.96 -5.99
CA SER A 55 -8.63 -5.84 -4.91
C SER A 55 -7.13 -5.71 -4.66
N ALA A 56 -6.73 -5.77 -3.39
CA ALA A 56 -5.35 -6.01 -3.04
C ALA A 56 -5.03 -7.50 -3.22
N VAL A 57 -3.89 -7.83 -3.82
CA VAL A 57 -3.47 -9.22 -4.02
C VAL A 57 -3.25 -9.95 -2.69
N SER A 58 -2.82 -9.21 -1.66
CA SER A 58 -2.74 -9.69 -0.29
C SER A 58 -3.42 -8.72 0.65
N LYS A 59 -3.99 -9.26 1.73
CA LYS A 59 -4.54 -8.43 2.83
C LYS A 59 -3.43 -7.86 3.72
N LYS A 60 -2.24 -8.46 3.69
CA LYS A 60 -1.10 -8.10 4.55
C LYS A 60 0.19 -8.09 3.72
N TYR A 61 0.95 -7.02 3.87
CA TYR A 61 2.29 -6.90 3.32
C TYR A 61 3.23 -6.54 4.46
N ASP A 62 4.42 -7.14 4.48
CA ASP A 62 5.46 -6.63 5.36
C ASP A 62 6.29 -5.54 4.68
N LYS A 63 7.05 -4.79 5.49
CA LYS A 63 7.90 -3.69 5.02
C LYS A 63 9.03 -4.09 4.06
N THR A 64 9.24 -5.37 3.77
CA THR A 64 10.27 -5.83 2.82
C THR A 64 9.71 -6.16 1.43
N GLN A 65 8.38 -6.14 1.26
CA GLN A 65 7.72 -6.61 0.05
C GLN A 65 7.22 -5.46 -0.83
N PHE A 66 7.06 -5.72 -2.13
CA PHE A 66 6.21 -4.88 -2.98
C PHE A 66 4.76 -5.36 -2.87
N GLY A 67 3.86 -4.41 -2.70
CA GLY A 67 2.43 -4.63 -2.68
C GLY A 67 1.88 -4.62 -4.09
N PHE A 68 0.71 -5.22 -4.29
CA PHE A 68 0.05 -5.20 -5.60
C PHE A 68 -1.44 -5.04 -5.44
N PHE A 69 -2.05 -4.20 -6.27
CA PHE A 69 -3.49 -4.19 -6.46
C PHE A 69 -3.85 -4.59 -7.88
N VAL A 70 -5.07 -5.09 -8.05
CA VAL A 70 -5.63 -5.50 -9.32
C VAL A 70 -6.99 -4.85 -9.51
N ILE A 71 -7.15 -4.21 -10.67
CA ILE A 71 -8.44 -3.74 -11.17
C ILE A 71 -8.92 -4.73 -12.20
N GLN A 72 -10.12 -5.26 -12.00
CA GLN A 72 -10.78 -6.16 -12.94
C GLN A 72 -11.93 -5.42 -13.59
N ASN A 73 -11.89 -5.30 -14.92
CA ASN A 73 -13.00 -4.74 -15.69
C ASN A 73 -13.87 -5.88 -16.23
N ASN A 74 -14.92 -6.27 -15.51
CA ASN A 74 -15.93 -7.21 -16.03
C ASN A 74 -17.16 -6.47 -16.58
N SER A 75 -17.08 -5.16 -16.83
CA SER A 75 -18.13 -4.39 -17.50
C SER A 75 -18.06 -4.54 -19.02
N THR A 76 -19.01 -3.94 -19.72
CA THR A 76 -18.97 -3.77 -21.18
C THR A 76 -18.22 -2.52 -21.63
N HIS A 77 -17.82 -1.64 -20.71
CA HIS A 77 -17.21 -0.35 -21.04
C HIS A 77 -15.68 -0.43 -20.99
N THR A 78 -15.02 0.39 -21.82
CA THR A 78 -13.58 0.61 -21.67
C THR A 78 -13.29 1.63 -20.58
N LEU A 79 -12.25 1.40 -19.77
CA LEU A 79 -11.85 2.30 -18.69
C LEU A 79 -10.54 3.01 -19.01
N THR A 80 -10.41 4.25 -18.56
CA THR A 80 -9.16 5.00 -18.55
C THR A 80 -8.69 5.18 -17.12
N ILE A 81 -7.52 4.63 -16.81
CA ILE A 81 -6.96 4.57 -15.46
C ILE A 81 -5.67 5.41 -15.43
N PRO A 82 -5.62 6.54 -14.70
CA PRO A 82 -4.37 7.26 -14.47
C PRO A 82 -3.40 6.43 -13.64
N TYR A 83 -2.13 6.48 -14.00
CA TYR A 83 -1.04 5.81 -13.30
C TYR A 83 -0.59 6.67 -12.12
N GLU A 84 -1.42 6.68 -11.07
CA GLU A 84 -1.14 7.35 -9.81
C GLU A 84 -1.03 6.30 -8.71
N ASN A 85 -0.21 6.56 -7.69
CA ASN A 85 -0.25 5.77 -6.46
C ASN A 85 -1.09 6.51 -5.43
N THR A 86 -2.35 6.11 -5.33
CA THR A 86 -3.28 6.66 -4.37
C THR A 86 -3.58 5.61 -3.31
N ALA A 87 -3.11 5.86 -2.09
CA ALA A 87 -3.44 5.06 -0.92
C ALA A 87 -3.86 5.98 0.21
N ASP A 88 -4.75 5.50 1.07
CA ASP A 88 -5.13 6.19 2.30
C ASP A 88 -4.71 5.39 3.52
N HIS A 89 -4.31 6.10 4.57
CA HIS A 89 -3.99 5.56 5.87
C HIS A 89 -5.13 5.78 6.86
N LEU A 90 -5.52 4.75 7.61
CA LEU A 90 -6.49 4.85 8.69
C LEU A 90 -5.77 5.27 9.97
N LYS A 91 -5.99 6.52 10.39
CA LYS A 91 -5.48 7.07 11.65
C LYS A 91 -6.62 7.67 12.47
N ASP A 92 -6.71 7.34 13.75
CA ASP A 92 -7.74 7.87 14.67
C ASP A 92 -9.17 7.71 14.12
N GLY A 93 -9.46 6.57 13.49
CA GLY A 93 -10.77 6.25 12.89
C GLY A 93 -11.11 7.04 11.62
N LYS A 94 -10.16 7.80 11.06
CA LYS A 94 -10.33 8.62 9.86
C LYS A 94 -9.30 8.24 8.79
N TRP A 95 -9.71 8.31 7.53
CA TRP A 95 -8.83 8.08 6.38
C TRP A 95 -8.12 9.37 5.98
N TYR A 96 -6.83 9.26 5.69
CA TYR A 96 -6.00 10.37 5.21
C TYR A 96 -5.19 9.92 4.00
N LYS A 97 -5.13 10.76 2.96
CA LYS A 97 -4.32 10.48 1.78
C LYS A 97 -2.86 10.34 2.18
N VAL A 98 -2.22 9.29 1.68
CA VAL A 98 -0.77 9.10 1.85
C VAL A 98 -0.05 9.93 0.81
N VAL A 99 0.92 10.73 1.27
CA VAL A 99 1.83 11.47 0.40
C VAL A 99 3.22 10.84 0.56
N LEU A 100 3.72 10.26 -0.52
CA LEU A 100 5.07 9.69 -0.57
C LEU A 100 6.01 10.70 -1.22
N ASN A 101 6.68 11.50 -0.39
CA ASN A 101 7.58 12.55 -0.87
C ASN A 101 8.77 11.95 -1.62
N GLY A 102 9.08 12.48 -2.81
CA GLY A 102 10.20 12.05 -3.65
C GLY A 102 9.94 10.82 -4.53
N LEU A 103 8.68 10.38 -4.66
CA LEU A 103 8.28 9.43 -5.71
C LEU A 103 7.60 10.18 -6.85
N GLU A 104 8.21 10.14 -8.03
CA GLU A 104 7.57 10.57 -9.27
C GLU A 104 6.85 9.37 -9.88
N PHE A 105 5.54 9.53 -10.10
CA PHE A 105 4.76 8.58 -10.87
C PHE A 105 4.72 9.05 -12.32
N PRO A 106 4.84 8.14 -13.29
CA PRO A 106 4.77 8.53 -14.69
C PRO A 106 3.39 9.12 -14.99
N ASP A 107 3.35 10.31 -15.60
CA ASP A 107 2.13 10.93 -16.11
C ASP A 107 1.63 10.15 -17.32
N LYS A 108 0.96 9.02 -17.05
CA LYS A 108 0.50 8.04 -18.03
C LYS A 108 -0.88 7.55 -17.64
N THR A 109 -1.68 7.25 -18.66
CA THR A 109 -2.97 6.59 -18.50
C THR A 109 -2.95 5.22 -19.16
N VAL A 110 -3.63 4.26 -18.54
CA VAL A 110 -3.83 2.91 -19.07
C VAL A 110 -5.28 2.75 -19.51
N THR A 111 -5.47 2.27 -20.73
CA THR A 111 -6.79 1.89 -21.23
C THR A 111 -7.05 0.43 -20.92
N LEU A 112 -8.09 0.15 -20.12
CA LEU A 112 -8.48 -1.19 -19.70
C LEU A 112 -9.77 -1.63 -20.39
N LYS A 113 -9.63 -2.49 -21.41
CA LYS A 113 -10.76 -3.04 -22.17
C LYS A 113 -11.63 -3.99 -21.32
N PRO A 114 -12.89 -4.23 -21.74
CA PRO A 114 -13.75 -5.25 -21.16
C PRO A 114 -13.08 -6.62 -21.02
N GLY A 115 -13.30 -7.29 -19.89
CA GLY A 115 -12.76 -8.60 -19.55
C GLY A 115 -11.27 -8.61 -19.20
N LYS A 116 -10.60 -7.46 -19.14
CA LYS A 116 -9.17 -7.37 -18.82
C LYS A 116 -8.92 -6.93 -17.38
N SER A 117 -7.73 -7.28 -16.90
CA SER A 117 -7.21 -6.90 -15.59
C SER A 117 -6.01 -5.98 -15.73
N PHE A 118 -5.90 -4.99 -14.85
CA PHE A 118 -4.70 -4.17 -14.68
C PHE A 118 -4.11 -4.41 -13.30
N LYS A 119 -2.80 -4.63 -13.23
CA LYS A 119 -2.06 -4.84 -11.98
C LYS A 119 -1.03 -3.73 -11.82
N GLN A 120 -0.95 -3.13 -10.63
CA GLN A 120 0.02 -2.08 -10.32
C GLN A 120 0.69 -2.33 -8.98
N ASP A 121 1.96 -1.95 -8.92
CA ASP A 121 2.87 -2.20 -7.83
C ASP A 121 2.81 -1.06 -6.80
N ILE A 122 3.06 -1.40 -5.54
CA ILE A 122 3.12 -0.46 -4.42
C ILE A 122 4.43 -0.64 -3.69
N ALA A 123 5.16 0.45 -3.52
CA ALA A 123 6.38 0.50 -2.71
C ALA A 123 6.05 0.50 -1.21
N THR A 124 5.64 -0.64 -0.65
CA THR A 124 5.29 -0.77 0.77
C THR A 124 6.39 -0.42 1.77
N PRO A 125 7.71 -0.54 1.48
CA PRO A 125 8.76 -0.13 2.41
C PRO A 125 8.65 1.34 2.86
N ASN A 126 8.08 2.19 1.98
CA ASN A 126 7.87 3.62 2.22
C ASN A 126 6.67 3.92 3.11
N TYR A 127 5.84 2.92 3.44
CA TYR A 127 4.67 3.09 4.29
C TYR A 127 5.02 2.80 5.75
N LYS A 128 4.27 3.44 6.65
CA LYS A 128 4.30 3.10 8.09
C LYS A 128 3.53 1.80 8.31
N VAL A 129 3.79 1.14 9.43
CA VAL A 129 2.97 -0.01 9.87
C VAL A 129 1.58 0.51 10.22
N GLY A 130 0.53 -0.15 9.72
CA GLY A 130 -0.84 0.31 9.91
C GLY A 130 -1.83 -0.23 8.89
N LYS A 131 -3.07 0.24 8.98
CA LYS A 131 -4.18 -0.13 8.09
C LYS A 131 -4.34 0.90 6.99
N TYR A 132 -4.47 0.40 5.77
CA TYR A 132 -4.52 1.20 4.56
C TYR A 132 -5.65 0.76 3.65
N ARG A 133 -5.92 1.57 2.63
CA ARG A 133 -6.68 1.15 1.46
C ARG A 133 -6.03 1.74 0.22
N PHE A 134 -5.92 0.94 -0.84
CA PHE A 134 -5.68 1.48 -2.17
C PHE A 134 -6.91 2.23 -2.59
N VAL A 135 -6.72 3.37 -3.23
CA VAL A 135 -7.78 4.15 -3.86
C VAL A 135 -7.40 4.22 -5.33
N GLN A 136 -8.33 4.00 -6.23
CA GLN A 136 -8.08 4.24 -7.65
C GLN A 136 -9.23 5.04 -8.23
N HIS A 137 -8.87 6.14 -8.87
CA HIS A 137 -9.76 6.89 -9.75
C HIS A 137 -9.65 6.34 -11.17
N PHE A 138 -10.76 6.29 -11.89
CA PHE A 138 -10.79 5.96 -13.31
C PHE A 138 -11.99 6.60 -13.98
N LYS A 139 -11.94 6.71 -15.30
CA LYS A 139 -13.05 7.19 -16.13
C LYS A 139 -13.59 6.05 -16.98
N ASP A 140 -14.91 6.04 -17.18
CA ASP A 140 -15.50 5.22 -18.23
C ASP A 140 -15.36 5.90 -19.61
N GLU A 141 -15.81 5.23 -20.67
CA GLU A 141 -15.78 5.73 -22.04
C GLU A 141 -16.64 6.98 -22.28
N ASN A 142 -17.59 7.27 -21.39
CA ASN A 142 -18.42 8.48 -21.41
C ASN A 142 -17.77 9.64 -20.63
N GLY A 143 -16.59 9.41 -20.05
CA GLY A 143 -15.87 10.37 -19.21
C GLY A 143 -16.39 10.47 -17.78
N LYS A 144 -17.31 9.59 -17.35
CA LYS A 144 -17.81 9.56 -15.97
C LYS A 144 -16.72 9.08 -15.04
N GLU A 145 -16.47 9.84 -13.99
CA GLU A 145 -15.48 9.51 -12.97
C GLU A 145 -16.02 8.53 -11.94
N HIS A 146 -15.17 7.56 -11.60
CA HIS A 146 -15.42 6.54 -10.60
C HIS A 146 -14.22 6.41 -9.68
N VAL A 147 -14.49 6.02 -8.43
CA VAL A 147 -13.47 5.75 -7.43
C VAL A 147 -13.76 4.42 -6.75
N LEU A 148 -12.73 3.59 -6.62
CA LEU A 148 -12.79 2.32 -5.89
C LEU A 148 -11.70 2.29 -4.82
N ALA A 149 -11.94 1.53 -3.75
CA ALA A 149 -10.93 1.30 -2.73
C ALA A 149 -10.85 -0.15 -2.24
N ALA A 150 -9.63 -0.64 -2.01
CA ALA A 150 -9.38 -1.99 -1.51
C ALA A 150 -8.49 -1.97 -0.26
N PRO A 151 -8.92 -2.56 0.88
CA PRO A 151 -8.18 -2.50 2.13
C PRO A 151 -6.97 -3.43 2.15
N PHE A 152 -5.92 -3.02 2.85
CA PHE A 152 -4.73 -3.82 3.16
C PHE A 152 -4.09 -3.36 4.47
N GLU A 153 -3.12 -4.12 4.98
CA GLU A 153 -2.36 -3.80 6.19
C GLU A 153 -0.86 -3.93 5.93
N ILE A 154 -0.08 -2.95 6.41
CA ILE A 154 1.37 -3.03 6.46
C ILE A 154 1.79 -3.47 7.85
N VAL A 155 2.59 -4.53 7.93
CA VAL A 155 3.10 -5.11 9.18
C VAL A 155 4.62 -5.09 9.22
N TRP A 156 5.18 -5.27 10.42
CA TRP A 156 6.61 -5.51 10.55
C TRP A 156 7.01 -6.84 9.87
N PRO A 157 8.24 -6.93 9.32
CA PRO A 157 8.75 -8.17 8.78
C PRO A 157 8.71 -9.28 9.82
N SER A 158 8.27 -10.46 9.41
CA SER A 158 8.36 -11.65 10.27
C SER A 158 9.84 -12.04 10.45
N LEU A 159 10.21 -12.58 11.62
CA LEU A 159 11.57 -13.07 11.87
C LEU A 159 12.05 -14.06 10.81
N LYS A 160 11.13 -14.85 10.23
CA LYS A 160 11.42 -15.77 9.11
C LYS A 160 11.91 -15.04 7.86
N ASN A 161 11.35 -13.87 7.55
CA ASN A 161 11.74 -13.09 6.36
C ASN A 161 13.04 -12.30 6.60
N VAL A 162 13.34 -11.95 7.86
CA VAL A 162 14.59 -11.28 8.24
C VAL A 162 15.76 -12.27 8.30
N LEU A 163 15.52 -13.50 8.75
CA LEU A 163 16.54 -14.53 8.93
C LEU A 163 16.73 -15.44 7.70
N GLY A 164 15.74 -15.53 6.82
CA GLY A 164 15.80 -16.32 5.58
C GLY A 164 16.61 -15.70 4.43
N GLN A 165 17.44 -14.68 4.72
CA GLN A 165 18.47 -14.18 3.79
C GLN A 165 19.87 -14.74 4.08
N PHE A 166 19.99 -15.67 5.03
CA PHE A 166 21.21 -16.43 5.30
C PHE A 166 21.01 -17.91 4.90
N ASP A 167 20.77 -18.16 3.61
CA ASP A 167 20.98 -19.46 2.98
C ASP A 167 22.05 -19.31 1.90
#